data_AF-A0A5C7QNM3-F1
#
_entry.id   AF-A0A5C7QNM3-F1
#
_cell.length_a   1.000
_cell.length_b   1.000
_cell.length_c   1.000
_cell.angle_alpha   90.00
_cell.angle_beta   90.00
_cell.angle_gamma   90.00
#
_symmetry.space_group_name_H-M   'P 1'
#
loop_
_entity.id
_entity.type
_entity.pdbx_description
1 polymer ?
#
loop_
_entity_poly.entity_id
_entity_poly.type
_entity_poly.pdbx_seq_one_letter_code
_entity_poly.pdbx_strand_id
1 'polypeptide(L)'
;MHETLLEEIKFNLDHLDRYDRTYFLAGWVFSTGRIIESIRVDTSETYSCELYNLDVRHDVNNFYKLPEGKQTGFKFILTPDEAFDALTFSVKFQGESSYKVFTELKQSAAPITKAAPTAKPRLQPPAITINQHPPAVIVVDNYYSNPDQVREYAMTLDFNPNVKYHKGSRTETKTIFEGTKQSFEKLLGKKITVWEEHVYNGVFQYCTAQEALVYHTDNQSYAAVVFLTPDAPPECGTSFYKSKVNGLMAYPTPADCKQRGKSEHELFDEMFAGNFYDKTRWDLVDVVGNVYNRLVIFDAKRVHAASAYFGDTMENSRLFHMFFFDTL
;
A
#
# COMPACT_ATOMS: atom_id res chain seq x y z
N MET A 1 21.50 -13.85 40.05
CA MET A 1 20.95 -13.62 41.40
C MET A 1 19.59 -14.30 41.38
N HIS A 2 19.41 -15.39 42.11
CA HIS A 2 18.22 -16.27 42.00
C HIS A 2 17.45 -16.41 43.33
N GLU A 3 17.90 -15.67 44.33
CA GLU A 3 17.31 -15.64 45.67
C GLU A 3 16.40 -14.43 45.74
N THR A 4 15.18 -14.66 46.22
CA THR A 4 14.16 -13.64 46.42
C THR A 4 13.68 -13.75 47.86
N LEU A 5 12.93 -12.77 48.35
CA LEU A 5 12.36 -12.77 49.71
C LEU A 5 11.35 -13.91 49.92
N LEU A 6 10.86 -14.53 48.83
CA LEU A 6 10.01 -15.72 48.86
C LEU A 6 10.81 -16.92 48.32
N GLU A 7 11.03 -17.94 49.14
CA GLU A 7 11.84 -19.10 48.77
C GLU A 7 11.32 -19.81 47.51
N GLU A 8 9.99 -19.81 47.33
CA GLU A 8 9.29 -20.43 46.23
C GLU A 8 9.28 -19.60 44.94
N ILE A 9 9.80 -18.37 44.93
CA ILE A 9 9.90 -17.52 43.73
C ILE A 9 11.34 -17.51 43.22
N LYS A 10 11.47 -17.77 41.93
CA LYS A 10 12.69 -17.52 41.15
C LYS A 10 12.45 -16.35 40.22
N PHE A 11 13.41 -15.43 40.18
CA PHE A 11 13.30 -14.18 39.44
C PHE A 11 14.65 -13.75 38.90
N ASN A 12 14.64 -13.12 37.73
CA ASN A 12 15.75 -12.29 37.26
C ASN A 12 15.23 -11.13 36.42
N LEU A 13 15.86 -9.96 36.58
CA LEU A 13 15.67 -8.82 35.70
C LEU A 13 16.79 -8.82 34.65
N ASP A 14 16.44 -9.06 33.39
CA ASP A 14 17.40 -9.11 32.28
C ASP A 14 17.78 -7.71 31.80
N HIS A 15 16.79 -6.81 31.74
CA HIS A 15 16.90 -5.45 31.21
C HIS A 15 16.14 -4.45 32.08
N LEU A 16 16.78 -3.28 32.27
CA LEU A 16 16.18 -2.08 32.83
C LEU A 16 16.72 -0.90 32.01
N ASP A 17 15.98 -0.50 30.98
CA ASP A 17 16.36 0.57 30.08
C ASP A 17 15.51 1.82 30.36
N ARG A 18 16.14 2.99 30.32
CA ARG A 18 15.46 4.29 30.51
C ARG A 18 15.54 5.12 29.24
N TYR A 19 14.39 5.59 28.76
CA TYR A 19 14.27 6.57 27.70
C TYR A 19 13.38 7.71 28.18
N ASP A 20 14.01 8.86 28.47
CA ASP A 20 13.35 10.02 29.07
C ASP A 20 12.66 9.69 30.41
N ARG A 21 11.32 9.68 30.45
CA ARG A 21 10.48 9.30 31.61
C ARG A 21 9.94 7.87 31.55
N THR A 22 10.25 7.14 30.48
CA THR A 22 9.77 5.76 30.29
C THR A 22 10.86 4.76 30.65
N TYR A 23 10.48 3.75 31.43
CA TYR A 23 11.33 2.65 31.84
C TYR A 23 10.82 1.36 31.21
N PHE A 24 11.71 0.62 30.57
CA PHE A 24 11.43 -0.68 29.97
C PHE A 24 12.13 -1.74 30.79
N LEU A 25 11.34 -2.65 31.35
CA LEU A 25 11.83 -3.75 32.17
C LEU A 25 11.50 -5.04 31.45
N ALA A 26 12.48 -5.93 31.32
CA ALA A 26 12.24 -7.27 30.82
C ALA A 26 13.01 -8.26 31.67
N GLY A 27 12.40 -9.41 31.92
CA GLY A 27 13.01 -10.45 32.73
C GLY A 27 12.16 -11.70 32.77
N TRP A 28 12.37 -12.51 33.79
CA TRP A 28 11.60 -13.71 34.01
C TRP A 28 11.32 -13.96 35.49
N VAL A 29 10.20 -14.62 35.76
CA VAL A 29 9.74 -15.02 37.09
C VAL A 29 8.97 -16.32 37.01
N PHE A 30 9.15 -17.21 37.98
CA PHE A 30 8.28 -18.37 38.15
C PHE A 30 8.26 -18.83 39.60
N SER A 31 7.20 -19.56 39.98
CA SER A 31 7.12 -20.24 41.27
C SER A 31 7.37 -21.74 41.15
N THR A 32 8.01 -22.30 42.17
CA THR A 32 8.27 -23.75 42.31
C THR A 32 7.11 -24.51 42.95
N GLY A 33 6.18 -23.84 43.62
CA GLY A 33 5.11 -24.51 44.38
C GLY A 33 3.70 -23.99 44.14
N ARG A 34 3.53 -22.71 43.80
CA ARG A 34 2.21 -22.06 43.71
C ARG A 34 1.97 -21.46 42.32
N ILE A 35 0.72 -21.29 41.94
CA ILE A 35 0.39 -20.67 40.64
C ILE A 35 0.38 -19.15 40.84
N ILE A 36 1.18 -18.45 40.03
CA ILE A 36 1.19 -16.99 39.97
C ILE A 36 -0.06 -16.54 39.21
N GLU A 37 -0.88 -15.70 39.83
CA GLU A 37 -2.04 -15.05 39.19
C GLU A 37 -1.58 -13.77 38.47
N SER A 38 -0.75 -12.97 39.14
CA SER A 38 -0.18 -11.76 38.58
C SER A 38 1.09 -11.33 39.31
N ILE A 39 1.85 -10.45 38.66
CA ILE A 39 2.98 -9.74 39.25
C ILE A 39 2.77 -8.23 39.12
N ARG A 40 3.30 -7.49 40.07
CA ARG A 40 3.21 -6.03 40.12
C ARG A 40 4.59 -5.43 40.36
N VAL A 41 4.82 -4.27 39.77
CA VAL A 41 6.00 -3.44 40.01
C VAL A 41 5.54 -2.08 40.53
N ASP A 42 6.05 -1.71 41.69
CA ASP A 42 5.81 -0.43 42.34
C ASP A 42 7.09 0.42 42.27
N THR A 43 6.97 1.70 41.85
CA THR A 43 8.08 2.68 41.88
C THR A 43 7.92 3.70 43.00
N SER A 44 6.71 3.86 43.52
CA SER A 44 6.36 4.71 44.66
C SER A 44 5.09 4.16 45.30
N GLU A 45 4.65 4.74 46.42
CA GLU A 45 3.35 4.40 47.01
C GLU A 45 2.16 4.73 46.10
N THR A 46 2.35 5.62 45.12
CA THR A 46 1.31 6.15 44.24
C THR A 46 1.36 5.59 42.83
N TYR A 47 2.42 4.87 42.45
CA TYR A 47 2.59 4.32 41.10
C TYR A 47 2.89 2.83 41.12
N SER A 48 2.02 2.06 40.45
CA SER A 48 2.17 0.63 40.26
C SER A 48 1.76 0.21 38.85
N CYS A 49 2.39 -0.83 38.32
CA CYS A 49 2.00 -1.48 37.07
C CYS A 49 1.89 -2.99 37.30
N GLU A 50 0.84 -3.60 36.79
CA GLU A 50 0.52 -5.02 37.01
C GLU A 50 0.44 -5.81 35.69
N LEU A 51 0.92 -7.05 35.72
CA LEU A 51 0.82 -8.01 34.63
C LEU A 51 0.16 -9.32 35.09
N TYR A 52 -0.85 -9.74 34.34
CA TYR A 52 -1.55 -11.02 34.52
C TYR A 52 -1.06 -12.11 33.55
N ASN A 53 -0.56 -11.70 32.38
CA ASN A 53 -0.11 -12.61 31.34
C ASN A 53 1.41 -12.52 31.22
N LEU A 54 2.08 -13.66 31.39
CA LEU A 54 3.51 -13.80 31.19
C LEU A 54 3.80 -14.41 29.81
N ASP A 55 4.92 -14.02 29.21
CA ASP A 55 5.44 -14.59 27.96
C ASP A 55 6.06 -15.99 28.23
N VAL A 56 6.15 -16.84 27.21
CA VAL A 56 6.93 -18.09 27.30
C VAL A 56 8.41 -17.79 27.07
N ARG A 57 9.28 -18.17 28.00
CA ARG A 57 10.75 -18.09 27.86
C ARG A 57 11.35 -19.48 27.77
N HIS A 58 11.57 -19.96 26.54
CA HIS A 58 12.09 -21.30 26.28
C HIS A 58 13.49 -21.53 26.89
N ASP A 59 14.36 -20.51 26.83
CA ASP A 59 15.69 -20.54 27.44
C ASP A 59 15.63 -20.79 28.96
N VAL A 60 14.76 -20.06 29.66
CA VAL A 60 14.54 -20.20 31.11
C VAL A 60 13.91 -21.54 31.44
N ASN A 61 12.87 -21.93 30.69
CA ASN A 61 12.17 -23.19 30.92
C ASN A 61 13.09 -24.40 30.73
N ASN A 62 13.96 -24.38 29.70
CA ASN A 62 14.94 -25.43 29.46
C ASN A 62 16.00 -25.50 30.58
N PHE A 63 16.52 -24.36 31.02
CA PHE A 63 17.52 -24.31 32.09
C PHE A 63 16.99 -24.86 33.42
N TYR A 64 15.77 -24.47 33.81
CA TYR A 64 15.13 -24.90 35.05
C TYR A 64 14.31 -26.19 34.91
N LYS A 65 14.32 -26.84 33.75
CA LYS A 65 13.56 -28.06 33.44
C LYS A 65 12.06 -27.92 33.77
N LEU A 66 11.48 -26.77 33.42
CA LEU A 66 10.06 -26.47 33.60
C LEU A 66 9.22 -27.10 32.48
N PRO A 67 7.90 -27.32 32.69
CA PRO A 67 7.01 -27.76 31.63
C PRO A 67 7.10 -26.88 30.37
N GLU A 68 7.01 -27.53 29.22
CA GLU A 68 6.99 -26.84 27.93
C GLU A 68 5.80 -25.86 27.88
N GLY A 69 6.05 -24.65 27.38
CA GLY A 69 5.02 -23.60 27.34
C GLY A 69 4.73 -22.92 28.67
N LYS A 70 5.44 -23.23 29.78
CA LYS A 70 5.27 -22.49 31.03
C LYS A 70 5.57 -21.01 30.82
N GLN A 71 4.63 -20.15 31.19
CA GLN A 71 4.77 -18.70 31.05
C GLN A 71 5.63 -18.18 32.20
N THR A 72 6.77 -17.60 31.84
CA THR A 72 7.81 -17.19 32.80
C THR A 72 8.44 -15.85 32.47
N GLY A 73 8.24 -15.28 31.27
CA GLY A 73 8.78 -13.99 30.87
C GLY A 73 7.85 -12.83 31.22
N PHE A 74 8.41 -11.68 31.60
CA PHE A 74 7.64 -10.45 31.79
C PHE A 74 8.27 -9.28 31.04
N LYS A 75 7.42 -8.31 30.68
CA LYS A 75 7.83 -7.01 30.14
C LYS A 75 6.96 -5.92 30.72
N PHE A 76 7.56 -4.97 31.45
CA PHE A 76 6.88 -3.77 31.93
C PHE A 76 7.33 -2.55 31.14
N ILE A 77 6.38 -1.63 30.93
CA ILE A 77 6.63 -0.27 30.49
C ILE A 77 6.10 0.62 31.61
N LEU A 78 7.00 1.30 32.32
CA LEU A 78 6.64 2.20 33.41
C LEU A 78 6.83 3.65 32.96
N THR A 79 5.88 4.50 33.31
CA THR A 79 5.89 5.94 33.07
C THR A 79 5.56 6.68 34.37
N PRO A 80 6.41 6.57 35.41
CA PRO A 80 6.14 7.22 36.68
C PRO A 80 6.20 8.74 36.55
N ASP A 81 5.35 9.43 37.30
CA ASP A 81 5.28 10.90 37.30
C ASP A 81 6.50 11.54 37.97
N GLU A 82 7.13 10.81 38.90
CA GLU A 82 8.28 11.23 39.69
C GLU A 82 9.46 10.26 39.57
N ALA A 83 10.65 10.74 39.92
CA ALA A 83 11.82 9.88 40.04
C ALA A 83 11.67 8.90 41.21
N PHE A 84 12.26 7.72 41.09
CA PHE A 84 12.22 6.68 42.12
C PHE A 84 13.61 6.08 42.35
N ASP A 85 13.87 5.64 43.58
CA ASP A 85 15.15 5.07 43.99
C ASP A 85 15.13 3.52 44.02
N ALA A 86 13.94 2.91 43.94
CA ALA A 86 13.78 1.47 44.01
C ALA A 86 12.62 0.96 43.14
N LEU A 87 12.76 -0.27 42.66
CA LEU A 87 11.69 -1.05 42.04
C LEU A 87 11.29 -2.16 43.00
N THR A 88 10.03 -2.16 43.44
CA THR A 88 9.50 -3.23 44.30
C THR A 88 8.65 -4.16 43.46
N PHE A 89 9.07 -5.43 43.37
CA PHE A 89 8.29 -6.45 42.69
C PHE A 89 7.52 -7.28 43.70
N SER A 90 6.22 -7.44 43.43
CA SER A 90 5.31 -8.22 44.25
C SER A 90 4.55 -9.24 43.41
N VAL A 91 4.17 -10.35 44.02
CA VAL A 91 3.42 -11.44 43.37
C VAL A 91 2.10 -11.66 44.10
N LYS A 92 1.06 -11.95 43.33
CA LYS A 92 -0.21 -12.47 43.84
C LYS A 92 -0.38 -13.91 43.35
N PHE A 93 -0.57 -14.82 44.28
CA PHE A 93 -0.84 -16.23 43.97
C PHE A 93 -2.33 -16.46 43.80
N GLN A 94 -2.69 -17.44 42.95
CA GLN A 94 -4.08 -17.79 42.69
C GLN A 94 -4.81 -18.13 44.00
N GLY A 95 -5.89 -17.40 44.28
CA GLY A 95 -6.70 -17.58 45.49
C GLY A 95 -6.28 -16.75 46.70
N GLU A 96 -5.23 -15.92 46.59
CA GLU A 96 -4.85 -14.95 47.62
C GLU A 96 -5.44 -13.56 47.33
N SER A 97 -5.77 -12.80 48.38
CA SER A 97 -6.33 -11.45 48.26
C SER A 97 -5.28 -10.32 48.31
N SER A 98 -4.01 -10.65 48.58
CA SER A 98 -2.95 -9.67 48.82
C SER A 98 -1.67 -10.00 48.05
N TYR A 99 -0.96 -8.97 47.61
CA TYR A 99 0.39 -9.13 47.06
C TYR A 99 1.41 -9.39 48.16
N LYS A 100 2.43 -10.17 47.81
CA LYS A 100 3.62 -10.40 48.64
C LYS A 100 4.84 -9.89 47.90
N VAL A 101 5.62 -9.02 48.54
CA VAL A 101 6.88 -8.53 47.99
C VAL A 101 7.85 -9.70 47.91
N PHE A 102 8.44 -9.91 46.73
CA PHE A 102 9.46 -10.94 46.56
C PHE A 102 10.84 -10.35 46.23
N THR A 103 10.93 -9.14 45.67
CA THR A 103 12.23 -8.46 45.53
C THR A 103 12.08 -6.95 45.53
N GLU A 104 13.12 -6.29 46.04
CA GLU A 104 13.29 -4.85 45.96
C GLU A 104 14.65 -4.56 45.35
N LEU A 105 14.65 -3.90 44.19
CA LEU A 105 15.86 -3.55 43.46
C LEU A 105 16.13 -2.06 43.66
N LYS A 106 17.09 -1.73 44.51
CA LYS A 106 17.60 -0.35 44.61
C LYS A 106 18.29 0.03 43.32
N GLN A 107 17.99 1.21 42.80
CA GLN A 107 18.70 1.78 41.67
C GLN A 107 20.12 2.12 42.15
N SER A 108 21.06 1.19 41.96
CA SER A 108 22.48 1.44 42.22
C SER A 108 22.91 2.68 41.43
N ALA A 109 23.48 3.67 42.13
CA ALA A 109 24.04 4.90 41.55
C ALA A 109 25.23 4.66 40.58
N ALA A 110 25.62 3.41 40.32
CA ALA A 110 26.59 3.06 39.29
C ALA A 110 25.87 2.38 38.12
N PRO A 111 25.85 2.98 36.91
CA PRO A 111 25.39 2.29 35.73
C PRO A 111 26.31 1.10 35.49
N ILE A 112 25.74 -0.10 35.37
CA ILE A 112 26.45 -1.25 34.83
C ILE A 112 26.74 -0.91 33.37
N THR A 113 27.90 -0.31 33.10
CA THR A 113 28.43 -0.16 31.75
C THR A 113 28.86 -1.55 31.27
N LYS A 114 27.89 -2.36 30.82
CA LYS A 114 28.20 -3.29 29.73
C LYS A 114 28.78 -2.42 28.63
N ALA A 115 30.01 -2.70 28.20
CA ALA A 115 30.60 -2.03 27.05
C ALA A 115 29.54 -2.05 25.95
N ALA A 116 29.01 -0.86 25.61
CA ALA A 116 28.00 -0.75 24.59
C ALA A 116 28.58 -1.45 23.35
N PRO A 117 27.85 -2.37 22.69
CA PRO A 117 28.29 -2.86 21.39
C PRO A 117 28.65 -1.61 20.59
N THR A 118 29.88 -1.56 20.09
CA THR A 118 30.42 -0.39 19.37
C THR A 118 29.36 0.04 18.38
N ALA A 119 28.69 1.16 18.68
CA ALA A 119 27.54 1.58 17.92
C ALA A 119 28.03 1.73 16.49
N LYS A 120 27.47 0.93 15.57
CA LYS A 120 27.78 1.09 14.14
C LYS A 120 27.60 2.57 13.84
N PRO A 121 28.60 3.24 13.25
CA PRO A 121 28.50 4.68 13.00
C PRO A 121 27.19 4.95 12.28
N ARG A 122 26.35 5.77 12.92
CA ARG A 122 25.04 6.11 12.38
C ARG A 122 25.29 6.95 11.14
N LEU A 123 25.11 6.34 9.97
CA LEU A 123 25.15 7.07 8.71
C LEU A 123 24.08 8.16 8.78
N GLN A 124 24.44 9.38 8.37
CA GLN A 124 23.44 10.40 8.15
C GLN A 124 22.48 9.91 7.06
N PRO A 125 21.18 10.20 7.18
CA PRO A 125 20.26 9.94 6.09
C PRO A 125 20.81 10.58 4.81
N PRO A 126 20.85 9.86 3.68
CA PRO A 126 21.29 10.45 2.43
C PRO A 126 20.36 11.61 2.04
N ALA A 127 20.89 12.59 1.33
CA ALA A 127 20.06 13.62 0.70
C ALA A 127 19.23 12.97 -0.41
N ILE A 128 17.99 12.62 -0.11
CA ILE A 128 17.04 12.02 -1.04
C ILE A 128 16.05 13.09 -1.50
N THR A 129 15.90 13.23 -2.81
CA THR A 129 14.82 14.02 -3.41
C THR A 129 13.61 13.13 -3.65
N ILE A 130 12.42 13.63 -3.31
CA ILE A 130 11.16 12.93 -3.58
C ILE A 130 10.70 13.22 -5.01
N ASN A 131 10.22 12.20 -5.70
CA ASN A 131 9.66 12.34 -7.05
C ASN A 131 8.54 13.40 -7.06
N GLN A 132 8.64 14.38 -7.97
CA GLN A 132 7.65 15.45 -8.14
C GLN A 132 6.81 15.26 -9.43
N HIS A 133 7.00 14.16 -10.17
CA HIS A 133 6.20 13.89 -11.36
C HIS A 133 4.76 13.54 -11.00
N PRO A 134 3.77 13.90 -11.85
CA PRO A 134 2.38 13.52 -11.63
C PRO A 134 2.23 11.98 -11.64
N PRO A 135 1.18 11.45 -11.01
CA PRO A 135 0.88 10.02 -11.06
C PRO A 135 0.72 9.54 -12.51
N ALA A 136 1.31 8.39 -12.82
CA ALA A 136 1.17 7.77 -14.13
C ALA A 136 -0.27 7.31 -14.43
N VAL A 137 -1.04 7.01 -13.38
CA VAL A 137 -2.44 6.60 -13.42
C VAL A 137 -3.15 7.24 -12.23
N ILE A 138 -4.32 7.83 -12.48
CA ILE A 138 -5.23 8.38 -11.48
C ILE A 138 -6.55 7.63 -11.60
N VAL A 139 -7.07 7.14 -10.49
CA VAL A 139 -8.35 6.43 -10.42
C VAL A 139 -9.28 7.20 -9.50
N VAL A 140 -10.49 7.51 -9.98
CA VAL A 140 -11.52 8.22 -9.22
C VAL A 140 -12.83 7.46 -9.35
N ASP A 141 -13.34 6.98 -8.23
CA ASP A 141 -14.66 6.34 -8.15
C ASP A 141 -15.78 7.37 -8.05
N ASN A 142 -16.97 7.00 -8.54
CA ASN A 142 -18.17 7.82 -8.50
C ASN A 142 -17.98 9.20 -9.17
N TYR A 143 -17.38 9.21 -10.36
CA TYR A 143 -16.93 10.44 -11.02
C TYR A 143 -18.08 11.36 -11.44
N TYR A 144 -19.07 10.85 -12.16
CA TYR A 144 -20.28 11.59 -12.50
C TYR A 144 -21.27 11.57 -11.34
N SER A 145 -21.94 12.70 -11.12
CA SER A 145 -22.99 12.82 -10.09
C SER A 145 -24.24 12.01 -10.43
N ASN A 146 -24.53 11.81 -11.71
CA ASN A 146 -25.63 10.99 -12.20
C ASN A 146 -25.18 10.13 -13.40
N PRO A 147 -24.48 9.00 -13.14
CA PRO A 147 -23.93 8.17 -14.21
C PRO A 147 -25.01 7.45 -15.02
N ASP A 148 -26.19 7.19 -14.44
CA ASP A 148 -27.31 6.57 -15.14
C ASP A 148 -27.81 7.49 -16.26
N GLN A 149 -28.01 8.77 -15.97
CA GLN A 149 -28.41 9.75 -16.98
C GLN A 149 -27.35 9.93 -18.09
N VAL A 150 -26.06 9.87 -17.75
CA VAL A 150 -24.97 9.91 -18.74
C VAL A 150 -25.03 8.69 -19.65
N ARG A 151 -25.24 7.51 -19.07
CA ARG A 151 -25.40 6.26 -19.82
C ARG A 151 -26.65 6.31 -20.71
N GLU A 152 -27.80 6.67 -20.17
CA GLU A 152 -29.06 6.81 -20.92
C GLU A 152 -28.89 7.76 -22.10
N TYR A 153 -28.26 8.93 -21.90
CA TYR A 153 -27.92 9.85 -22.97
C TYR A 153 -27.02 9.19 -24.02
N ALA A 154 -25.94 8.52 -23.60
CA ALA A 154 -25.05 7.82 -24.53
C ALA A 154 -25.81 6.80 -25.39
N MET A 155 -26.76 6.06 -24.82
CA MET A 155 -27.58 5.07 -25.55
C MET A 155 -28.46 5.67 -26.65
N THR A 156 -28.73 6.98 -26.62
CA THR A 156 -29.52 7.67 -27.67
C THR A 156 -28.70 8.08 -28.88
N LEU A 157 -27.36 8.00 -28.80
CA LEU A 157 -26.46 8.47 -29.84
C LEU A 157 -26.19 7.40 -30.91
N ASP A 158 -25.83 7.85 -32.10
CA ASP A 158 -25.37 6.96 -33.17
C ASP A 158 -23.93 6.52 -32.93
N PHE A 159 -23.70 5.20 -33.01
CA PHE A 159 -22.39 4.59 -32.89
C PHE A 159 -21.95 3.97 -34.22
N ASN A 160 -20.83 4.43 -34.74
CA ASN A 160 -20.28 3.94 -36.01
C ASN A 160 -18.99 3.13 -35.76
N PRO A 161 -18.85 1.93 -36.35
CA PRO A 161 -17.61 1.16 -36.30
C PRO A 161 -16.58 1.76 -37.26
N ASN A 162 -15.29 1.68 -36.89
CA ASN A 162 -14.19 2.02 -37.79
C ASN A 162 -13.02 1.07 -37.62
N VAL A 163 -13.13 -0.09 -38.25
CA VAL A 163 -12.18 -1.21 -38.13
C VAL A 163 -10.73 -0.84 -38.48
N LYS A 164 -10.50 0.24 -39.22
CA LYS A 164 -9.17 0.71 -39.61
C LYS A 164 -8.44 1.43 -38.49
N TYR A 165 -9.15 2.16 -37.64
CA TYR A 165 -8.54 3.06 -36.65
C TYR A 165 -8.87 2.71 -35.21
N HIS A 166 -9.97 2.01 -34.93
CA HIS A 166 -10.32 1.55 -33.59
C HIS A 166 -11.13 0.24 -33.61
N LYS A 167 -11.23 -0.38 -32.44
CA LYS A 167 -12.12 -1.51 -32.20
C LYS A 167 -13.44 -1.05 -31.62
N GLY A 168 -14.48 -1.83 -31.81
CA GLY A 168 -15.83 -1.44 -31.43
C GLY A 168 -16.34 -0.20 -32.17
N SER A 169 -17.39 0.38 -31.63
CA SER A 169 -18.09 1.51 -32.25
C SER A 169 -18.00 2.75 -31.38
N ARG A 170 -17.92 3.93 -32.01
CA ARG A 170 -17.80 5.23 -31.34
C ARG A 170 -18.87 6.20 -31.80
N THR A 171 -19.21 7.15 -30.95
CA THR A 171 -19.99 8.32 -31.37
C THR A 171 -19.11 9.26 -32.20
N GLU A 172 -19.70 9.88 -33.22
CA GLU A 172 -19.04 10.98 -33.94
C GLU A 172 -19.21 12.31 -33.20
N THR A 173 -20.28 12.43 -32.43
CA THR A 173 -20.54 13.61 -31.60
C THR A 173 -19.68 13.57 -30.35
N LYS A 174 -18.94 14.67 -30.12
CA LYS A 174 -18.25 14.94 -28.85
C LYS A 174 -19.26 15.44 -27.82
N THR A 175 -19.25 14.82 -26.65
CA THR A 175 -20.00 15.25 -25.46
C THR A 175 -19.02 15.50 -24.33
N ILE A 176 -18.72 16.75 -24.02
CA ILE A 176 -17.89 17.10 -22.85
C ILE A 176 -18.78 17.84 -21.86
N PHE A 177 -19.04 17.21 -20.72
CA PHE A 177 -19.83 17.84 -19.65
C PHE A 177 -19.06 19.01 -19.03
N GLU A 178 -19.79 20.06 -18.66
CA GLU A 178 -19.22 21.25 -18.04
C GLU A 178 -18.41 20.89 -16.78
N GLY A 179 -17.25 21.51 -16.61
CA GLY A 179 -16.36 21.24 -15.48
C GLY A 179 -15.39 20.08 -15.67
N THR A 180 -15.54 19.23 -16.70
CA THR A 180 -14.67 18.07 -16.93
C THR A 180 -13.19 18.48 -17.05
N LYS A 181 -12.89 19.52 -17.85
CA LYS A 181 -11.53 20.03 -18.04
C LYS A 181 -10.92 20.49 -16.70
N GLN A 182 -11.66 21.31 -15.95
CA GLN A 182 -11.21 21.85 -14.66
C GLN A 182 -10.98 20.73 -13.63
N SER A 183 -11.83 19.70 -13.64
CA SER A 183 -11.66 18.52 -12.81
C SER A 183 -10.36 17.78 -13.16
N PHE A 184 -10.07 17.56 -14.45
CA PHE A 184 -8.85 16.87 -14.88
C PHE A 184 -7.59 17.67 -14.53
N GLU A 185 -7.61 18.99 -14.76
CA GLU A 185 -6.50 19.87 -14.37
C GLU A 185 -6.22 19.79 -12.86
N LYS A 186 -7.27 19.78 -12.04
CA LYS A 186 -7.16 19.65 -10.57
C LYS A 186 -6.56 18.31 -10.17
N LEU A 187 -7.01 17.21 -10.78
CA LEU A 187 -6.53 15.86 -10.46
C LEU A 187 -5.05 15.68 -10.86
N LEU A 188 -4.65 16.24 -12.00
CA LEU A 188 -3.28 16.14 -12.51
C LEU A 188 -2.32 17.15 -11.87
N GLY A 189 -2.83 18.23 -11.27
CA GLY A 189 -2.02 19.37 -10.85
C GLY A 189 -1.35 20.09 -12.04
N LYS A 190 -1.93 19.98 -13.24
CA LYS A 190 -1.38 20.50 -14.50
C LYS A 190 -2.44 21.24 -15.31
N LYS A 191 -2.00 22.18 -16.15
CA LYS A 191 -2.86 22.84 -17.12
C LYS A 191 -2.96 22.03 -18.41
N ILE A 192 -4.18 21.92 -18.92
CA ILE A 192 -4.48 21.26 -20.19
C ILE A 192 -4.38 22.30 -21.30
N THR A 193 -3.46 22.05 -22.24
CA THR A 193 -3.16 22.94 -23.36
C THR A 193 -3.88 22.60 -24.65
N VAL A 194 -4.18 21.33 -24.86
CA VAL A 194 -4.94 20.85 -26.03
C VAL A 194 -6.12 20.06 -25.52
N TRP A 195 -7.33 20.49 -25.86
CA TRP A 195 -8.57 19.92 -25.32
C TRP A 195 -9.59 19.67 -26.43
N GLU A 196 -9.94 20.68 -27.21
CA GLU A 196 -11.01 20.55 -28.22
C GLU A 196 -10.50 20.00 -29.55
N GLU A 197 -9.20 20.14 -29.81
CA GLU A 197 -8.55 19.85 -31.08
C GLU A 197 -8.48 18.34 -31.36
N HIS A 198 -8.45 17.50 -30.32
CA HIS A 198 -8.46 16.06 -30.48
C HIS A 198 -9.85 15.58 -30.89
N VAL A 199 -9.95 14.97 -32.08
CA VAL A 199 -11.22 14.54 -32.71
C VAL A 199 -12.00 13.56 -31.84
N TYR A 200 -11.32 12.72 -31.06
CA TYR A 200 -11.95 11.72 -30.19
C TYR A 200 -11.94 12.11 -28.70
N ASN A 201 -11.76 13.39 -28.38
CA ASN A 201 -11.92 13.85 -26.99
C ASN A 201 -13.41 14.02 -26.64
N GLY A 202 -13.86 13.32 -25.60
CA GLY A 202 -15.24 13.35 -25.13
C GLY A 202 -16.21 12.53 -25.97
N VAL A 203 -15.77 11.42 -26.55
CA VAL A 203 -16.66 10.52 -27.33
C VAL A 203 -17.00 9.28 -26.51
N PHE A 204 -18.17 8.69 -26.75
CA PHE A 204 -18.50 7.40 -26.19
C PHE A 204 -18.02 6.28 -27.10
N GLN A 205 -17.64 5.16 -26.51
CA GLN A 205 -17.24 3.95 -27.22
C GLN A 205 -17.77 2.73 -26.49
N TYR A 206 -18.18 1.71 -27.25
CA TYR A 206 -18.39 0.38 -26.70
C TYR A 206 -17.64 -0.70 -27.48
N CYS A 207 -17.23 -1.75 -26.78
CA CYS A 207 -16.59 -2.94 -27.37
C CYS A 207 -17.23 -4.21 -26.80
N THR A 208 -17.62 -5.14 -27.68
CA THR A 208 -18.19 -6.44 -27.31
C THR A 208 -17.11 -7.52 -27.19
N ALA A 209 -17.48 -8.70 -26.70
CA ALA A 209 -16.57 -9.86 -26.57
C ALA A 209 -15.96 -10.34 -27.89
N GLN A 210 -16.51 -9.92 -29.04
CA GLN A 210 -16.02 -10.30 -30.37
C GLN A 210 -14.84 -9.42 -30.84
N GLU A 211 -14.56 -8.32 -30.14
CA GLU A 211 -13.49 -7.39 -30.51
C GLU A 211 -12.11 -7.90 -30.08
N ALA A 212 -11.10 -7.65 -30.92
CA ALA A 212 -9.72 -7.98 -30.58
C ALA A 212 -9.13 -6.96 -29.61
N LEU A 213 -8.29 -7.41 -28.67
CA LEU A 213 -7.49 -6.52 -27.84
C LEU A 213 -6.36 -5.89 -28.67
N VAL A 214 -6.13 -4.58 -28.48
CA VAL A 214 -5.08 -3.83 -29.17
C VAL A 214 -4.10 -3.26 -28.14
N TYR A 215 -2.85 -3.71 -28.20
CA TYR A 215 -1.74 -3.19 -27.41
C TYR A 215 -1.13 -2.00 -28.14
N HIS A 216 -1.09 -0.83 -27.51
CA HIS A 216 -0.64 0.39 -28.17
C HIS A 216 -0.15 1.45 -27.18
N THR A 217 0.36 2.53 -27.73
CA THR A 217 0.57 3.83 -27.08
C THR A 217 -0.14 4.88 -27.91
N ASP A 218 -0.66 5.93 -27.27
CA ASP A 218 -1.29 7.04 -27.98
C ASP A 218 -0.32 8.18 -28.28
N ASN A 219 -0.77 9.08 -29.17
CA ASN A 219 0.02 10.25 -29.53
C ASN A 219 -0.12 11.39 -28.51
N GLN A 220 -1.21 11.42 -27.78
CA GLN A 220 -1.51 12.42 -26.76
C GLN A 220 -0.68 12.24 -25.49
N SER A 221 -0.66 13.25 -24.65
CA SER A 221 -0.03 13.22 -23.33
C SER A 221 -0.84 12.36 -22.36
N TYR A 222 -2.17 12.52 -22.37
CA TYR A 222 -3.07 11.79 -21.48
C TYR A 222 -4.29 11.28 -22.22
N ALA A 223 -4.73 10.12 -21.77
CA ALA A 223 -6.02 9.55 -22.09
C ALA A 223 -6.82 9.38 -20.80
N ALA A 224 -8.15 9.45 -20.90
CA ALA A 224 -9.01 9.09 -19.80
C ALA A 224 -10.23 8.30 -20.26
N VAL A 225 -10.72 7.41 -19.39
CA VAL A 225 -11.95 6.66 -19.61
C VAL A 225 -12.83 6.72 -18.37
N VAL A 226 -14.14 6.86 -18.56
CA VAL A 226 -15.15 6.63 -17.51
C VAL A 226 -15.95 5.40 -17.91
N PHE A 227 -15.98 4.39 -17.05
CA PHE A 227 -16.73 3.17 -17.31
C PHE A 227 -18.21 3.35 -17.03
N LEU A 228 -19.06 2.94 -17.99
CA LEU A 228 -20.49 3.24 -17.98
C LEU A 228 -21.38 2.01 -18.09
N THR A 229 -20.86 0.80 -17.87
CA THR A 229 -21.68 -0.43 -17.81
C THR A 229 -21.87 -0.86 -16.37
N PRO A 230 -23.10 -0.86 -15.83
CA PRO A 230 -23.41 -1.38 -14.49
C PRO A 230 -23.03 -2.86 -14.37
N ASP A 231 -22.59 -3.27 -13.18
CA ASP A 231 -22.27 -4.67 -12.84
C ASP A 231 -21.32 -5.37 -13.83
N ALA A 232 -20.47 -4.60 -14.51
CA ALA A 232 -19.51 -5.14 -15.47
C ALA A 232 -18.45 -6.02 -14.78
N PRO A 233 -17.90 -7.05 -15.46
CA PRO A 233 -16.79 -7.83 -14.94
C PRO A 233 -15.58 -6.91 -14.65
N PRO A 234 -15.10 -6.84 -13.40
CA PRO A 234 -14.01 -5.93 -13.03
C PRO A 234 -12.72 -6.19 -13.83
N GLU A 235 -12.50 -7.41 -14.29
CA GLU A 235 -11.37 -7.81 -15.13
C GLU A 235 -11.40 -7.24 -16.55
N CYS A 236 -12.49 -6.59 -16.99
CA CYS A 236 -12.62 -5.98 -18.31
C CYS A 236 -12.19 -4.49 -18.36
N GLY A 237 -11.29 -4.10 -17.46
CA GLY A 237 -10.83 -2.71 -17.28
C GLY A 237 -9.77 -2.25 -18.29
N THR A 238 -8.75 -1.57 -17.79
CA THR A 238 -7.59 -1.10 -18.55
C THR A 238 -6.32 -1.70 -17.96
N SER A 239 -5.48 -2.28 -18.82
CA SER A 239 -4.21 -2.89 -18.43
C SER A 239 -3.04 -2.10 -19.01
N PHE A 240 -1.96 -2.05 -18.23
CA PHE A 240 -0.69 -1.43 -18.61
C PHE A 240 0.41 -2.48 -18.65
N TYR A 241 1.35 -2.31 -19.59
CA TYR A 241 2.27 -3.37 -19.97
C TYR A 241 3.71 -2.89 -20.04
N LYS A 242 4.61 -3.86 -19.93
CA LYS A 242 6.04 -3.74 -20.24
C LYS A 242 6.36 -4.64 -21.42
N SER A 243 7.07 -4.12 -22.41
CA SER A 243 7.61 -4.91 -23.52
C SER A 243 8.59 -5.95 -22.99
N LYS A 244 8.38 -7.23 -23.32
CA LYS A 244 9.35 -8.29 -23.03
C LYS A 244 10.61 -8.20 -23.89
N VAL A 245 10.54 -7.47 -25.01
CA VAL A 245 11.65 -7.38 -25.97
C VAL A 245 12.71 -6.38 -25.52
N ASN A 246 12.30 -5.17 -25.14
CA ASN A 246 13.23 -4.10 -24.77
C ASN A 246 13.01 -3.55 -23.35
N GLY A 247 12.00 -4.05 -22.63
CA GLY A 247 11.71 -3.65 -21.24
C GLY A 247 11.05 -2.28 -21.09
N LEU A 248 10.72 -1.58 -22.19
CA LEU A 248 10.04 -0.29 -22.14
C LEU A 248 8.57 -0.48 -21.72
N MET A 249 8.06 0.48 -20.94
CA MET A 249 6.67 0.53 -20.48
C MET A 249 5.86 1.65 -21.16
N ALA A 250 6.52 2.45 -21.99
CA ALA A 250 5.96 3.58 -22.68
C ALA A 250 6.65 3.80 -24.02
N TYR A 251 6.12 4.72 -24.81
CA TYR A 251 6.76 5.23 -26.01
C TYR A 251 8.21 5.65 -25.70
N PRO A 252 9.20 5.30 -26.55
CA PRO A 252 10.60 5.55 -26.23
C PRO A 252 10.89 7.04 -26.00
N THR A 253 11.64 7.36 -24.94
CA THR A 253 12.06 8.73 -24.64
C THR A 253 13.48 9.01 -25.16
N PRO A 254 13.90 10.28 -25.27
CA PRO A 254 15.29 10.60 -25.59
C PRO A 254 16.33 9.95 -24.65
N ALA A 255 15.96 9.74 -23.38
CA ALA A 255 16.81 9.05 -22.42
C ALA A 255 16.95 7.56 -22.74
N ASP A 256 15.86 6.89 -23.13
CA ASP A 256 15.90 5.49 -23.58
C ASP A 256 16.77 5.33 -24.83
N CYS A 257 16.61 6.23 -25.80
CA CYS A 257 17.41 6.27 -27.03
C CYS A 257 18.91 6.40 -26.70
N LYS A 258 19.27 7.34 -25.80
CA LYS A 258 20.65 7.54 -25.36
C LYS A 258 21.21 6.33 -24.62
N GLN A 259 20.43 5.73 -23.72
CA GLN A 259 20.85 4.57 -22.94
C GLN A 259 21.12 3.34 -23.81
N ARG A 260 20.36 3.20 -24.90
CA ARG A 260 20.37 2.00 -25.76
C ARG A 260 21.14 2.16 -27.06
N GLY A 261 21.51 3.39 -27.41
CA GLY A 261 22.19 3.70 -28.67
C GLY A 261 21.33 3.42 -29.90
N LYS A 262 20.01 3.58 -29.78
CA LYS A 262 19.02 3.34 -30.86
C LYS A 262 18.13 4.56 -31.02
N SER A 263 17.59 4.75 -32.21
CA SER A 263 16.56 5.75 -32.46
C SER A 263 15.24 5.35 -31.79
N GLU A 264 14.37 6.34 -31.62
CA GLU A 264 13.00 6.16 -31.12
C GLU A 264 12.21 5.17 -32.01
N HIS A 265 12.36 5.29 -33.33
CA HIS A 265 11.71 4.40 -34.29
C HIS A 265 12.17 2.94 -34.14
N GLU A 266 13.48 2.70 -34.02
CA GLU A 266 14.00 1.34 -33.80
C GLU A 266 13.49 0.73 -32.48
N LEU A 267 13.47 1.51 -31.40
CA LEU A 267 12.96 1.03 -30.11
C LEU A 267 11.45 0.76 -30.14
N PHE A 268 10.68 1.59 -30.84
CA PHE A 268 9.25 1.40 -31.03
C PHE A 268 8.96 0.15 -31.88
N ASP A 269 9.68 -0.02 -32.99
CA ASP A 269 9.53 -1.17 -33.88
C ASP A 269 9.95 -2.47 -33.21
N GLU A 270 10.96 -2.48 -32.34
CA GLU A 270 11.32 -3.66 -31.54
C GLU A 270 10.19 -4.10 -30.60
N MET A 271 9.53 -3.12 -30.00
CA MET A 271 8.45 -3.35 -29.05
C MET A 271 7.22 -3.97 -29.74
N PHE A 272 6.72 -3.34 -30.81
CA PHE A 272 5.49 -3.79 -31.49
C PHE A 272 5.74 -4.77 -32.63
N ALA A 273 6.85 -4.64 -33.37
CA ALA A 273 7.15 -5.40 -34.58
C ALA A 273 5.99 -5.40 -35.61
N GLY A 274 5.26 -4.28 -35.70
CA GLY A 274 4.05 -4.15 -36.51
C GLY A 274 2.84 -4.99 -36.04
N ASN A 275 2.94 -5.65 -34.89
CA ASN A 275 1.89 -6.50 -34.33
C ASN A 275 1.33 -5.93 -33.02
N PHE A 276 0.09 -5.44 -33.10
CA PHE A 276 -0.62 -4.82 -31.98
C PHE A 276 -1.59 -5.78 -31.27
N TYR A 277 -1.58 -7.08 -31.59
CA TYR A 277 -2.56 -8.06 -31.10
C TYR A 277 -1.94 -9.20 -30.27
N ASP A 278 -0.63 -9.41 -30.39
CA ASP A 278 0.06 -10.51 -29.72
C ASP A 278 0.34 -10.20 -28.23
N LYS A 279 -0.54 -10.71 -27.36
CA LYS A 279 -0.40 -10.62 -25.90
C LYS A 279 0.92 -11.19 -25.38
N THR A 280 1.52 -12.17 -26.06
CA THR A 280 2.69 -12.90 -25.55
C THR A 280 3.94 -12.03 -25.45
N ARG A 281 3.98 -10.91 -26.17
CA ARG A 281 5.07 -9.91 -26.16
C ARG A 281 5.11 -9.03 -24.92
N TRP A 282 4.10 -9.11 -24.06
CA TRP A 282 3.89 -8.16 -22.97
C TRP A 282 3.91 -8.82 -21.60
N ASP A 283 4.58 -8.19 -20.64
CA ASP A 283 4.39 -8.44 -19.22
C ASP A 283 3.31 -7.48 -18.71
N LEU A 284 2.29 -8.03 -18.03
CA LEU A 284 1.29 -7.21 -17.35
C LEU A 284 1.95 -6.52 -16.14
N VAL A 285 1.78 -5.20 -16.04
CA VAL A 285 2.33 -4.40 -14.94
C VAL A 285 1.22 -3.98 -13.99
N ASP A 286 0.19 -3.33 -14.52
CA ASP A 286 -0.93 -2.78 -13.73
C ASP A 286 -2.27 -3.11 -14.39
N VAL A 287 -3.32 -3.20 -13.56
CA VAL A 287 -4.71 -3.32 -14.00
C VAL A 287 -5.57 -2.35 -13.21
N VAL A 288 -6.38 -1.56 -13.91
CA VAL A 288 -7.45 -0.77 -13.31
C VAL A 288 -8.78 -1.39 -13.72
N GLY A 289 -9.55 -1.88 -12.75
CA GLY A 289 -10.77 -2.64 -13.02
C GLY A 289 -11.91 -1.80 -13.61
N ASN A 290 -12.75 -2.45 -14.41
CA ASN A 290 -13.98 -1.89 -14.99
C ASN A 290 -15.07 -1.78 -13.92
N VAL A 291 -15.04 -0.69 -13.17
CA VAL A 291 -16.02 -0.40 -12.11
C VAL A 291 -16.94 0.72 -12.61
N TYR A 292 -18.25 0.52 -12.48
CA TYR A 292 -19.22 1.50 -12.95
C TYR A 292 -18.98 2.90 -12.34
N ASN A 293 -19.03 3.93 -13.17
CA ASN A 293 -18.74 5.33 -12.82
C ASN A 293 -17.32 5.60 -12.27
N ARG A 294 -16.35 4.73 -12.58
CA ARG A 294 -14.93 4.99 -12.32
C ARG A 294 -14.30 5.72 -13.49
N LEU A 295 -13.68 6.85 -13.19
CA LEU A 295 -12.74 7.55 -14.06
C LEU A 295 -11.33 6.98 -13.88
N VAL A 296 -10.65 6.77 -15.00
CA VAL A 296 -9.23 6.44 -15.05
C VAL A 296 -8.55 7.44 -15.98
N ILE A 297 -7.63 8.26 -15.45
CA ILE A 297 -6.75 9.13 -16.24
C ILE A 297 -5.36 8.49 -16.24
N PHE A 298 -4.69 8.42 -17.38
CA PHE A 298 -3.35 7.83 -17.45
C PHE A 298 -2.49 8.51 -18.51
N ASP A 299 -1.16 8.41 -18.32
CA ASP A 299 -0.18 8.77 -19.33
C ASP A 299 -0.41 7.91 -20.59
N ALA A 300 -0.86 8.55 -21.67
CA ALA A 300 -1.28 7.85 -22.89
C ALA A 300 -0.08 7.26 -23.65
N LYS A 301 1.15 7.69 -23.33
CA LYS A 301 2.38 7.12 -23.86
C LYS A 301 2.71 5.77 -23.27
N ARG A 302 2.13 5.38 -22.13
CA ARG A 302 2.32 4.03 -21.57
C ARG A 302 1.73 2.98 -22.50
N VAL A 303 2.36 1.82 -22.58
CA VAL A 303 1.80 0.69 -23.33
C VAL A 303 0.56 0.21 -22.59
N HIS A 304 -0.59 0.24 -23.26
CA HIS A 304 -1.86 -0.12 -22.66
C HIS A 304 -2.78 -0.84 -23.63
N ALA A 305 -3.80 -1.49 -23.07
CA ALA A 305 -4.90 -2.13 -23.78
C ALA A 305 -6.12 -2.24 -22.86
N ALA A 306 -7.30 -2.50 -23.41
CA ALA A 306 -8.38 -3.08 -22.62
C ALA A 306 -7.92 -4.44 -22.04
N SER A 307 -8.32 -4.75 -20.81
CA SER A 307 -7.93 -6.00 -20.14
C SER A 307 -8.65 -7.22 -20.74
N ALA A 308 -9.93 -7.03 -21.06
CA ALA A 308 -10.82 -7.96 -21.75
C ALA A 308 -12.06 -7.19 -22.23
N TYR A 309 -12.81 -7.77 -23.15
CA TYR A 309 -14.16 -7.32 -23.51
C TYR A 309 -15.18 -8.38 -23.13
N PHE A 310 -16.45 -7.98 -23.03
CA PHE A 310 -17.57 -8.83 -22.63
C PHE A 310 -18.84 -8.38 -23.36
N GLY A 311 -19.90 -9.19 -23.24
CA GLY A 311 -21.19 -8.90 -23.86
C GLY A 311 -21.19 -9.00 -25.38
N ASP A 312 -22.34 -8.70 -25.96
CA ASP A 312 -22.64 -8.82 -27.39
C ASP A 312 -23.41 -7.61 -27.95
N THR A 313 -23.87 -6.71 -27.09
CA THR A 313 -24.63 -5.50 -27.44
C THR A 313 -24.09 -4.29 -26.67
N MET A 314 -24.48 -3.08 -27.05
CA MET A 314 -24.04 -1.86 -26.35
C MET A 314 -24.49 -1.84 -24.88
N GLU A 315 -25.66 -2.41 -24.61
CA GLU A 315 -26.30 -2.48 -23.30
C GLU A 315 -25.52 -3.37 -22.33
N ASN A 316 -24.91 -4.46 -22.81
CA ASN A 316 -24.27 -5.45 -21.95
C ASN A 316 -22.76 -5.63 -22.18
N SER A 317 -22.12 -4.67 -22.86
CA SER A 317 -20.69 -4.73 -23.18
C SER A 317 -19.89 -3.62 -22.52
N ARG A 318 -18.60 -3.48 -22.84
CA ARG A 318 -17.73 -2.46 -22.26
C ARG A 318 -18.03 -1.10 -22.88
N LEU A 319 -19.01 -0.36 -22.34
CA LEU A 319 -19.32 1.03 -22.69
C LEU A 319 -18.50 1.99 -21.82
N PHE A 320 -17.90 3.00 -22.43
CA PHE A 320 -17.09 3.98 -21.73
C PHE A 320 -17.09 5.34 -22.43
N HIS A 321 -16.90 6.38 -21.64
CA HIS A 321 -16.70 7.75 -22.11
C HIS A 321 -15.21 8.05 -22.17
N MET A 322 -14.69 8.40 -23.34
CA MET A 322 -13.26 8.48 -23.61
C MET A 322 -12.80 9.92 -23.87
N PHE A 323 -11.62 10.27 -23.37
CA PHE A 323 -11.01 11.59 -23.47
C PHE A 323 -9.54 11.48 -23.90
N PHE A 324 -9.07 12.48 -24.64
CA PHE A 324 -7.69 12.62 -25.12
C PHE A 324 -7.29 14.08 -25.06
N PHE A 325 -6.16 14.37 -24.42
CA PHE A 325 -5.74 15.75 -24.18
C PHE A 325 -4.24 15.87 -23.90
N ASP A 326 -3.73 17.09 -24.06
CA ASP A 326 -2.32 17.40 -23.79
C ASP A 326 -2.16 18.39 -22.64
N THR A 327 -1.02 18.28 -21.96
CA THR A 327 -0.60 19.19 -20.89
C THR A 327 0.78 19.75 -21.20
N LEU A 328 1.17 20.82 -20.50
CA LEU A 328 2.55 21.30 -20.47
C LEU A 328 3.52 20.36 -19.73
#